data_AF-A0A848P8Z9-F1
#
_entry.id   AF-A0A848P8Z9-F1
#
_cell.length_a   1.000
_cell.length_b   1.000
_cell.length_c   1.000
_cell.angle_alpha   90.00
_cell.angle_beta   90.00
_cell.angle_gamma   90.00
#
_symmetry.space_group_name_H-M   'P 1'
#
loop_
_entity.id
_entity.type
_entity.pdbx_description
1 polymer ?
#
loop_
_entity_poly.entity_id
_entity_poly.type
_entity_poly.pdbx_seq_one_letter_code
_entity_poly.pdbx_strand_id
1 'polypeptide(L)'
;MRYATINTASGPMSLAIPNTTMDGAGFYVSHNDHDTALYGCETTALVLGQMERFYILKGDHRRQYAERLALGFEACLDYYRANLADAHSFSDKTP
;
A
#
# COMPACT_ATOMS: atom_id res chain seq x y z
N MET A 1 11.47 4.05 4.34
CA MET A 1 10.67 3.99 5.57
C MET A 1 10.63 5.38 6.19
N ARG A 2 9.48 5.84 6.68
CA ARG A 2 9.36 7.11 7.43
C ARG A 2 9.71 6.89 8.88
N TYR A 3 10.36 7.88 9.50
CA TYR A 3 10.64 7.87 10.93
C TYR A 3 10.09 9.12 11.60
N ALA A 4 9.49 8.97 12.77
CA ALA A 4 9.21 10.05 13.70
C ALA A 4 10.30 10.11 14.76
N THR A 5 10.78 11.31 15.07
CA THR A 5 11.59 11.52 16.28
C THR A 5 10.66 11.80 17.44
N ILE A 6 10.75 10.99 18.49
CA ILE A 6 10.05 11.23 19.74
C ILE A 6 11.08 11.53 20.84
N ASN A 7 10.79 12.54 21.65
CA ASN A 7 11.62 12.90 22.79
C ASN A 7 11.14 12.11 24.00
N THR A 8 12.00 11.25 24.55
CA THR A 8 11.72 10.47 25.76
C THR A 8 12.56 10.99 26.93
N ALA A 9 12.27 10.52 28.15
CA ALA A 9 13.10 10.82 29.32
C ALA A 9 14.56 10.36 29.16
N SER A 10 14.82 9.39 28.28
CA SER A 10 16.14 8.84 27.98
C SER A 10 16.82 9.51 26.78
N GLY A 11 16.19 10.52 26.17
CA GLY A 11 16.66 11.21 24.96
C GLY A 11 15.78 10.98 23.73
N PRO A 12 16.16 11.55 22.58
CA PRO A 12 15.43 11.37 21.32
C PRO A 12 15.62 9.95 20.78
N MET A 13 14.53 9.32 20.37
CA MET A 13 14.55 8.04 19.65
C MET A 13 13.78 8.16 18.34
N SER A 14 14.19 7.36 17.34
CA SER A 14 13.52 7.27 16.04
C SER A 14 12.57 6.08 16.02
N LEU A 15 11.30 6.35 15.72
CA LEU A 15 10.26 5.34 15.56
C LEU A 15 9.90 5.19 14.08
N ALA A 16 9.97 3.96 13.56
CA ALA A 16 9.50 3.68 12.21
C ALA A 16 7.97 3.86 12.13
N ILE A 17 7.51 4.66 11.17
CA ILE A 17 6.09 4.83 10.87
C ILE A 17 5.73 3.83 9.76
N PRO A 18 4.84 2.87 10.02
CA PRO A 18 4.41 1.92 9.01
C PRO A 18 3.53 2.57 7.94
N ASN A 19 3.29 1.84 6.87
CA ASN A 19 2.26 2.18 5.88
C ASN A 19 0.87 2.22 6.52
N THR A 20 -0.02 3.03 5.95
CA THR A 20 -1.44 2.97 6.33
C THR A 20 -2.08 1.76 5.66
N THR A 21 -2.66 0.84 6.43
CA THR A 21 -3.28 -0.37 5.89
C THR A 21 -4.79 -0.41 6.06
N MET A 22 -5.47 -1.16 5.18
CA MET A 22 -6.87 -1.57 5.33
C MET A 22 -6.98 -3.06 5.06
N ASP A 23 -7.50 -3.81 6.03
CA ASP A 23 -7.52 -5.27 5.98
C ASP A 23 -8.73 -5.81 5.21
N GLY A 24 -8.47 -6.84 4.39
CA GLY A 24 -9.48 -7.68 3.73
C GLY A 24 -9.33 -9.14 4.16
N ALA A 25 -10.27 -9.99 3.75
CA ALA A 25 -10.22 -11.42 4.05
C ALA A 25 -9.13 -12.12 3.21
N GLY A 26 -7.93 -12.28 3.76
CA GLY A 26 -6.80 -12.95 3.09
C GLY A 26 -5.97 -12.03 2.19
N PHE A 27 -6.16 -10.72 2.28
CA PHE A 27 -5.41 -9.70 1.54
C PHE A 27 -5.48 -8.38 2.32
N TYR A 28 -4.69 -7.38 1.94
CA TYR A 28 -4.81 -6.04 2.51
C TYR A 28 -4.39 -4.98 1.50
N VAL A 29 -4.78 -3.75 1.75
CA VAL A 29 -4.33 -2.58 0.97
C VAL A 29 -3.35 -1.79 1.82
N SER A 30 -2.22 -1.41 1.24
CA SER A 30 -1.13 -0.69 1.90
C SER A 30 -0.80 0.58 1.14
N HIS A 31 -1.04 1.73 1.76
CA HIS A 31 -0.64 3.02 1.23
C HIS A 31 0.69 3.49 1.82
N ASN A 32 1.63 3.83 0.94
CA ASN A 32 2.95 4.34 1.27
C ASN A 32 3.09 5.76 0.72
N ASP A 33 3.08 6.74 1.63
CA ASP A 33 3.17 8.18 1.35
C ASP A 33 4.60 8.74 1.47
N HIS A 34 5.58 7.89 1.78
CA HIS A 34 6.85 8.37 2.31
C HIS A 34 8.09 7.77 1.65
N ASP A 35 7.98 6.63 0.96
CA ASP A 35 9.08 6.04 0.18
C ASP A 35 9.16 6.60 -1.24
N THR A 36 8.87 7.89 -1.38
CA THR A 36 8.87 8.59 -2.68
C THR A 36 10.25 8.60 -3.35
N ALA A 37 11.34 8.48 -2.58
CA ALA A 37 12.69 8.32 -3.13
C ALA A 37 12.88 6.97 -3.84
N LEU A 38 12.17 5.92 -3.42
CA LEU A 38 12.22 4.58 -4.00
C LEU A 38 11.19 4.41 -5.12
N TYR A 39 9.96 4.87 -4.90
CA TYR A 39 8.83 4.69 -5.83
C TYR A 39 8.63 5.88 -6.78
N GLY A 40 9.38 6.98 -6.61
CA GLY A 40 9.19 8.24 -7.35
C GLY A 40 7.90 8.99 -7.03
N CYS A 41 6.99 8.39 -6.27
CA CYS A 41 5.69 8.93 -5.88
C CYS A 41 5.16 8.17 -4.66
N GLU A 42 4.05 8.64 -4.08
CA GLU A 42 3.27 7.80 -3.17
C GLU A 42 2.66 6.62 -3.92
N THR A 43 2.39 5.53 -3.23
CA THR A 43 1.82 4.32 -3.86
C THR A 43 0.73 3.72 -3.01
N THR A 44 -0.14 2.95 -3.66
CA THR A 44 -1.14 2.12 -3.01
C THR A 44 -1.01 0.71 -3.56
N ALA A 45 -0.66 -0.25 -2.69
CA ALA A 45 -0.48 -1.65 -3.03
C ALA A 45 -1.68 -2.46 -2.55
N LEU A 46 -2.26 -3.27 -3.44
CA LEU A 46 -3.09 -4.42 -3.09
C LEU A 46 -2.17 -5.61 -2.86
N VAL A 47 -2.16 -6.15 -1.65
CA VAL A 47 -1.27 -7.22 -1.23
C VAL A 47 -2.07 -8.49 -0.96
N LEU A 48 -1.73 -9.57 -1.65
CA LEU A 48 -2.35 -10.88 -1.45
C LEU A 48 -1.62 -11.65 -0.33
N GLY A 49 -2.40 -12.31 0.53
CA GLY A 49 -1.88 -13.16 1.59
C GLY A 49 -0.97 -12.42 2.56
N GLN A 50 0.07 -13.11 3.03
CA GLN A 50 1.12 -12.53 3.86
C GLN A 50 2.31 -12.10 2.99
N MET A 51 2.10 -11.08 2.14
CA MET A 51 3.13 -10.52 1.24
C MET A 51 3.53 -11.44 0.07
N GLU A 52 2.59 -12.23 -0.47
CA GLU A 52 2.86 -13.18 -1.55
C GLU A 52 2.87 -12.53 -2.93
N ARG A 53 2.03 -11.50 -3.13
CA ARG A 53 1.93 -10.71 -4.37
C ARG A 53 1.63 -9.26 -4.06
N PHE A 54 2.17 -8.37 -4.89
CA PHE A 54 2.00 -6.93 -4.78
C PHE A 54 1.46 -6.35 -6.09
N TYR A 55 0.25 -5.81 -6.06
CA TYR A 55 -0.34 -5.09 -7.18
C TYR A 55 -0.35 -3.60 -6.86
N ILE A 56 0.58 -2.85 -7.45
CA ILE A 56 0.95 -1.50 -6.99
C ILE A 56 0.50 -0.44 -8.00
N LEU A 57 -0.33 0.50 -7.55
CA LEU A 57 -0.68 1.71 -8.29
C LEU A 57 0.08 2.93 -7.75
N LYS A 58 0.41 3.87 -8.64
CA LYS A 58 0.96 5.19 -8.31
C LYS A 58 -0.15 6.09 -7.77
N GLY A 59 0.05 6.70 -6.61
CA GLY A 59 -0.93 7.58 -5.97
C GLY A 59 -1.64 6.95 -4.76
N ASP A 60 -2.51 7.74 -4.12
CA ASP A 60 -3.44 7.28 -3.09
C ASP A 60 -4.76 6.76 -3.71
N HIS A 61 -4.96 5.45 -3.63
CA HIS A 61 -6.17 4.76 -4.11
C HIS A 61 -7.00 4.17 -2.96
N ARG A 62 -6.75 4.59 -1.72
CA ARG A 62 -7.42 4.00 -0.53
C ARG A 62 -8.93 4.11 -0.61
N ARG A 63 -9.47 5.23 -1.08
CA ARG A 63 -10.93 5.43 -1.20
C ARG A 63 -11.57 4.38 -2.12
N GLN A 64 -10.96 4.15 -3.28
CA GLN A 64 -11.46 3.23 -4.29
C GLN A 64 -11.36 1.79 -3.80
N TYR A 65 -10.29 1.44 -3.10
CA TYR A 65 -10.18 0.13 -2.46
C TYR A 65 -11.16 -0.05 -1.31
N ALA A 66 -11.40 0.98 -0.48
CA ALA A 66 -12.30 0.90 0.67
C ALA A 66 -13.74 0.52 0.25
N GLU A 67 -14.21 1.03 -0.90
CA GLU A 67 -15.51 0.67 -1.49
C GLU A 67 -15.61 -0.82 -1.90
N ARG A 68 -14.46 -1.50 -2.08
CA ARG A 68 -14.37 -2.85 -2.66
C ARG A 68 -13.87 -3.90 -1.66
N LEU A 69 -13.29 -3.50 -0.53
CA LEU A 69 -12.75 -4.42 0.48
C LEU A 69 -13.77 -5.49 0.88
N ALA A 70 -15.02 -5.09 1.11
CA ALA A 70 -16.11 -6.00 1.50
C ALA A 70 -16.55 -6.96 0.37
N LEU A 71 -16.22 -6.65 -0.88
CA LEU A 71 -16.52 -7.50 -2.05
C LEU A 71 -15.44 -8.57 -2.28
N GLY A 72 -14.31 -8.47 -1.59
CA GLY A 72 -13.22 -9.44 -1.64
C GLY A 72 -12.10 -9.06 -2.62
N PHE A 73 -11.08 -9.92 -2.65
CA PHE A 73 -9.83 -9.67 -3.35
C PHE A 73 -10.02 -9.44 -4.86
N GLU A 74 -10.85 -10.25 -5.52
CA GLU A 74 -11.07 -10.12 -6.97
C GLU A 74 -11.64 -8.75 -7.35
N ALA A 75 -12.56 -8.18 -6.56
CA ALA A 75 -13.08 -6.84 -6.83
C ALA A 75 -12.00 -5.76 -6.71
N CYS A 76 -11.04 -5.93 -5.81
CA CYS A 76 -9.87 -5.06 -5.70
C CYS A 76 -8.88 -5.29 -6.86
N LEU A 77 -8.68 -6.55 -7.28
CA LEU A 77 -7.81 -6.89 -8.41
C LEU A 77 -8.38 -6.37 -9.74
N ASP A 78 -9.70 -6.41 -9.92
CA ASP A 78 -10.38 -5.82 -11.08
C ASP A 78 -10.20 -4.31 -11.13
N TYR A 79 -10.25 -3.63 -9.97
CA TYR A 79 -9.89 -2.21 -9.91
C TYR A 79 -8.44 -1.97 -10.33
N TYR A 80 -7.49 -2.78 -9.85
CA TYR A 80 -6.10 -2.70 -10.27
C TYR A 80 -5.96 -2.89 -11.80
N ARG A 81 -6.59 -3.93 -12.36
CA ARG A 81 -6.59 -4.23 -13.81
C ARG A 81 -7.18 -3.09 -14.64
N ALA A 82 -8.21 -2.43 -14.14
CA ALA A 82 -8.83 -1.28 -14.81
C ALA A 82 -7.94 -0.02 -14.80
N ASN A 83 -6.90 0.04 -13.96
CA ASN A 83 -6.02 1.19 -13.78
C ASN A 83 -4.54 0.86 -14.09
N LEU A 84 -4.29 -0.08 -15.00
CA LEU A 84 -2.92 -0.47 -15.39
C LEU A 84 -2.07 0.67 -15.95
N ALA A 85 -2.70 1.76 -16.43
CA ALA A 85 -1.98 2.98 -16.82
C ALA A 85 -1.20 3.60 -15.66
N ASP A 86 -1.69 3.42 -14.43
CA ASP A 86 -1.08 3.91 -13.19
C ASP A 86 -0.26 2.84 -12.47
N ALA A 87 -0.09 1.64 -13.06
CA ALA A 87 0.69 0.58 -12.46
C ALA A 87 2.16 1.01 -12.26
N HIS A 88 2.68 0.77 -11.05
CA HIS A 88 4.08 0.99 -10.75
C HIS A 88 4.93 -0.15 -11.33
N SER A 89 6.16 0.13 -11.74
CA SER A 89 7.09 -0.86 -12.32
C SER A 89 7.51 -1.98 -11.36
N PHE A 90 7.25 -1.81 -10.06
CA PHE A 90 7.49 -2.81 -9.01
C PHE A 90 6.28 -3.72 -8.75
N SER A 91 5.20 -3.55 -9.50
CA SER A 91 4.05 -4.43 -9.39
C SER A 91 4.35 -5.82 -9.94
N ASP A 92 3.85 -6.85 -9.28
CA ASP A 92 3.78 -8.20 -9.81
C ASP A 92 2.89 -8.25 -11.06
N LYS A 93 3.16 -9.25 -11.91
CA LYS A 93 2.29 -9.56 -13.05
C LYS A 93 0.97 -10.12 -12.54
N THR A 94 -0.13 -9.68 -13.14
CA THR A 94 -1.45 -10.28 -12.90
C THR A 94 -1.46 -11.73 -13.43
N PRO A 95 -2.17 -12.65 -12.76
CA PRO A 95 -2.46 -13.96 -13.31
C PRO A 95 -3.35 -13.85 -14.55
#